data_AF-A0A9E2UHC5-F1
#
_entry.id   AF-A0A9E2UHC5-F1
#
_cell.length_a   1.000
_cell.length_b   1.000
_cell.length_c   1.000
_cell.angle_alpha   90.00
_cell.angle_beta   90.00
_cell.angle_gamma   90.00
#
_symmetry.space_group_name_H-M   'P 1'
#
loop_
_entity.id
_entity.type
_entity.pdbx_description
1 polymer ?
#
loop_
_entity_poly.entity_id
_entity_poly.type
_entity_poly.pdbx_seq_one_letter_code
_entity_poly.pdbx_strand_id
1 'polypeptide(L)'
;MPRLTTAAYWNGPLDARGDWRADPEIAELVHRLAPRRVTTEEGLAEIAKFADTASEDRPHRLALVFRGLLEETDRERAGLIEQLTQMGRRQRELADLVARLADDLDAVAPDTTGEAAQKRVDLQQRHDFTARNFEEIQRTIRYACEAPVELDARLGAWARALQQAASAAVPG
;
A
#
# COMPACT_ATOMS: atom_id res chain seq x y z
N MET A 1 9.81 5.54 -2.96
CA MET A 1 9.45 5.84 -1.56
C MET A 1 10.41 5.11 -0.63
N PRO A 2 10.82 5.72 0.49
CA PRO A 2 11.68 5.05 1.46
C PRO A 2 10.98 3.86 2.10
N ARG A 3 11.77 2.83 2.46
CA ARG A 3 11.34 1.71 3.30
C ARG A 3 10.96 2.22 4.69
N LEU A 4 10.02 1.53 5.34
CA LEU A 4 9.69 1.83 6.72
C LEU A 4 10.88 1.52 7.63
N THR A 5 11.31 2.49 8.41
CA THR A 5 12.42 2.34 9.34
C THR A 5 11.88 2.16 10.74
N THR A 6 12.43 1.22 11.48
CA THR A 6 12.06 0.94 12.87
C THR A 6 12.12 2.18 13.77
N ALA A 7 13.14 3.04 13.57
CA ALA A 7 13.33 4.29 14.30
C ALA A 7 12.20 5.33 14.11
N ALA A 8 11.37 5.19 13.07
CA ALA A 8 10.23 6.08 12.86
C ALA A 8 9.02 5.73 13.74
N TYR A 9 9.01 4.52 14.34
CA TYR A 9 7.83 3.96 14.99
C TYR A 9 8.08 3.48 16.41
N TRP A 10 9.34 3.27 16.82
CA TRP A 10 9.66 2.65 18.11
C TRP A 10 10.82 3.33 18.82
N ASN A 11 10.61 3.70 20.09
CA ASN A 11 11.59 4.44 20.90
C ASN A 11 12.23 3.60 22.03
N GLY A 12 11.96 2.29 22.12
CA GLY A 12 12.58 1.39 23.10
C GLY A 12 13.84 0.68 22.58
N PRO A 13 14.64 0.03 23.44
CA PRO A 13 15.74 -0.82 22.99
C PRO A 13 15.17 -1.96 22.14
N LEU A 14 15.33 -1.87 20.82
CA LEU A 14 15.13 -3.02 19.94
C LEU A 14 16.39 -3.86 20.02
N ASP A 15 16.46 -4.73 21.02
CA ASP A 15 17.22 -5.96 20.87
C ASP A 15 16.39 -7.04 20.17
N ALA A 16 15.46 -6.65 19.29
CA ALA A 16 14.62 -7.55 18.50
C ALA A 16 15.43 -8.34 17.44
N ARG A 17 16.65 -8.78 17.76
CA ARG A 17 17.48 -9.69 16.97
C ARG A 17 16.84 -11.08 16.83
N GLY A 18 15.82 -11.39 17.64
CA GLY A 18 15.03 -12.62 17.52
C GLY A 18 14.17 -12.65 16.25
N ASP A 19 14.02 -13.84 15.68
CA ASP A 19 13.08 -14.09 14.59
C ASP A 19 11.67 -14.23 15.18
N TRP A 20 10.78 -13.27 14.88
CA TRP A 20 9.39 -13.33 15.36
C TRP A 20 8.65 -14.57 14.86
N ARG A 21 9.14 -15.20 13.78
CA ARG A 21 8.58 -16.46 13.24
C ARG A 21 8.96 -17.68 14.08
N ALA A 22 9.98 -17.58 14.93
CA ALA A 22 10.41 -18.67 15.80
C ALA A 22 9.50 -18.87 17.01
N ASP A 23 8.70 -17.85 17.37
CA ASP A 23 7.68 -17.94 18.41
C ASP A 23 6.29 -18.13 17.75
N PRO A 24 5.64 -19.30 17.91
CA PRO A 24 4.37 -19.58 17.26
C PRO A 24 3.24 -18.61 17.63
N GLU A 25 3.18 -18.15 18.88
CA GLU A 25 2.11 -17.25 19.33
C GLU A 25 2.26 -15.86 18.69
N ILE A 26 3.51 -15.36 18.64
CA ILE A 26 3.84 -14.09 17.97
C ILE A 26 3.59 -14.22 16.47
N ALA A 27 4.01 -15.32 15.86
CA ALA A 27 3.83 -15.55 14.44
C ALA A 27 2.35 -15.58 14.04
N GLU A 28 1.53 -16.31 14.81
CA GLU A 28 0.09 -16.34 14.59
C GLU A 28 -0.55 -14.95 14.75
N LEU A 29 -0.17 -14.18 15.78
CA LEU A 29 -0.69 -12.82 15.97
C LEU A 29 -0.34 -11.93 14.78
N VAL A 30 0.93 -11.92 14.36
CA VAL A 30 1.40 -11.13 13.22
C VAL A 30 0.64 -11.51 11.95
N HIS A 31 0.46 -12.80 11.68
CA HIS A 31 -0.29 -13.26 10.50
C HIS A 31 -1.78 -12.93 10.56
N ARG A 32 -2.39 -12.89 11.75
CA ARG A 32 -3.77 -12.43 11.91
C ARG A 32 -3.92 -10.93 11.67
N LEU A 33 -2.94 -10.13 12.08
CA LEU A 33 -2.99 -8.67 12.04
C LEU A 33 -2.49 -8.05 10.73
N ALA A 34 -1.50 -8.65 10.09
CA ALA A 34 -0.88 -8.13 8.87
C ALA A 34 -1.88 -7.82 7.73
N PRO A 35 -2.88 -8.66 7.42
CA PRO A 35 -3.76 -8.44 6.28
C PRO A 35 -4.42 -7.04 6.28
N ARG A 36 -4.43 -6.34 5.14
CA ARG A 36 -5.07 -5.02 4.96
C ARG A 36 -6.51 -4.89 5.46
N ARG A 37 -7.28 -5.98 5.37
CA ARG A 37 -8.69 -6.01 5.79
C ARG A 37 -8.88 -5.82 7.29
N VAL A 38 -7.84 -6.05 8.10
CA VAL A 38 -7.89 -5.89 9.55
C VAL A 38 -7.89 -4.40 9.86
N THR A 39 -8.92 -3.93 10.56
CA THR A 39 -9.02 -2.52 10.91
C THR A 39 -7.99 -2.16 11.99
N THR A 40 -7.74 -0.86 12.14
CA THR A 40 -6.87 -0.38 13.21
C THR A 40 -7.39 -0.82 14.58
N GLU A 41 -8.71 -0.72 14.79
CA GLU A 41 -9.40 -1.04 16.04
C GLU A 41 -9.35 -2.54 16.35
N GLU A 42 -9.59 -3.41 15.36
CA GLU A 42 -9.46 -4.86 15.51
C GLU A 42 -8.03 -5.23 15.95
N GLY A 43 -7.03 -4.63 15.30
CA GLY A 43 -5.63 -4.89 15.65
C GLY A 43 -5.25 -4.38 17.04
N LEU A 44 -5.77 -3.22 17.44
CA LEU A 44 -5.56 -2.70 18.80
C LEU A 44 -6.16 -3.63 19.87
N ALA A 45 -7.35 -4.18 19.61
CA ALA A 45 -8.00 -5.12 20.53
C ALA A 45 -7.19 -6.42 20.68
N GLU A 46 -6.67 -6.97 19.59
CA GLU A 46 -5.84 -8.19 19.63
C GLU A 46 -4.47 -7.94 20.29
N ILE A 47 -3.86 -6.78 20.05
CA ILE A 47 -2.61 -6.37 20.72
C ILE A 47 -2.83 -6.26 22.24
N ALA A 48 -3.94 -5.67 22.68
CA ALA A 48 -4.26 -5.57 24.09
C ALA A 48 -4.41 -6.96 24.74
N LYS A 49 -5.18 -7.86 24.10
CA LYS A 49 -5.33 -9.25 24.56
C LYS A 49 -3.99 -9.96 24.69
N PHE A 50 -3.13 -9.86 23.68
CA PHE A 50 -1.80 -10.48 23.72
C PHE A 50 -0.91 -9.86 24.81
N ALA A 51 -0.99 -8.55 25.00
CA ALA A 51 -0.23 -7.86 26.04
C ALA A 51 -0.66 -8.24 27.46
N ASP A 52 -1.90 -8.69 27.67
CA ASP A 52 -2.39 -9.20 28.95
C ASP A 52 -1.92 -10.63 29.23
N THR A 53 -1.68 -11.44 28.19
CA THR A 53 -1.20 -12.83 28.32
C THR A 53 0.31 -12.96 28.31
N ALA A 54 1.04 -11.98 27.75
CA ALA A 54 2.50 -11.97 27.69
C ALA A 54 3.12 -11.57 29.05
N SER A 55 3.10 -12.46 30.04
CA SER A 55 3.62 -12.21 31.40
C SER A 55 5.14 -12.37 31.51
N GLU A 56 5.72 -13.36 30.82
CA GLU A 56 7.17 -13.58 30.77
C GLU A 56 7.81 -12.81 29.62
N ASP A 57 8.91 -12.11 29.91
CA ASP A 57 9.67 -11.32 28.94
C ASP A 57 8.80 -10.40 28.05
N ARG A 58 7.76 -9.84 28.67
CA ARG A 58 6.74 -9.00 28.04
C ARG A 58 7.32 -7.93 27.11
N PRO A 59 8.35 -7.15 27.51
CA PRO A 59 8.89 -6.11 26.63
C PRO A 59 9.50 -6.69 25.34
N HIS A 60 10.21 -7.83 25.44
CA HIS A 60 10.83 -8.48 24.28
C HIS A 60 9.78 -9.09 23.35
N ARG A 61 8.79 -9.82 23.90
CA ARG A 61 7.69 -10.41 23.11
C ARG A 61 6.94 -9.35 22.32
N LEU A 62 6.58 -8.23 22.95
CA LEU A 62 5.88 -7.12 22.28
C LEU A 62 6.75 -6.43 21.22
N ALA A 63 8.06 -6.32 21.46
CA ALA A 63 9.00 -5.81 20.46
C ALA A 63 9.11 -6.75 19.23
N LEU A 64 9.05 -8.06 19.42
CA LEU A 64 9.02 -9.05 18.34
C LEU A 64 7.70 -8.98 17.53
N VAL A 65 6.55 -8.78 18.19
CA VAL A 65 5.28 -8.52 17.48
C VAL A 65 5.40 -7.28 16.61
N PHE A 66 5.93 -6.17 17.15
CA PHE A 66 6.15 -4.96 16.37
C PHE A 66 7.08 -5.19 15.19
N ARG A 67 8.19 -5.92 15.37
CA ARG A 67 9.10 -6.30 14.29
C ARG A 67 8.35 -7.04 13.17
N GLY A 68 7.52 -8.03 13.52
CA GLY A 68 6.74 -8.77 12.54
C GLY A 68 5.76 -7.88 11.78
N LEU A 69 5.00 -7.05 12.48
CA LEU A 69 4.07 -6.11 11.86
C LEU A 69 4.77 -5.11 10.94
N LEU A 70 5.95 -4.61 11.32
CA LEU A 70 6.77 -3.73 10.49
C LEU A 70 7.23 -4.46 9.21
N GLU A 71 7.77 -5.68 9.33
CA GLU A 71 8.23 -6.48 8.18
C GLU A 71 7.09 -6.80 7.20
N GLU A 72 5.93 -7.23 7.71
CA GLU A 72 4.76 -7.54 6.88
C GLU A 72 4.18 -6.28 6.21
N THR A 73 4.05 -5.18 6.97
CA THR A 73 3.53 -3.92 6.44
C THR A 73 4.45 -3.32 5.38
N ASP A 74 5.78 -3.31 5.60
CA ASP A 74 6.75 -2.80 4.61
C ASP A 74 6.70 -3.63 3.31
N ARG A 75 6.55 -4.96 3.42
CA ARG A 75 6.41 -5.83 2.24
C ARG A 75 5.15 -5.51 1.45
N GLU A 76 4.01 -5.38 2.12
CA GLU A 76 2.73 -5.08 1.46
C GLU A 76 2.76 -3.68 0.82
N ARG A 77 3.31 -2.71 1.54
CA ARG A 77 3.51 -1.34 1.06
C ARG A 77 4.40 -1.30 -0.19
N ALA A 78 5.50 -2.04 -0.20
CA ALA A 78 6.38 -2.12 -1.36
C ALA A 78 5.64 -2.67 -2.59
N GLY A 79 4.86 -3.74 -2.42
CA GLY A 79 4.06 -4.32 -3.50
C GLY A 79 2.99 -3.37 -4.06
N LEU A 80 2.33 -2.58 -3.21
CA LEU A 80 1.37 -1.56 -3.66
C LEU A 80 2.05 -0.43 -4.44
N ILE A 81 3.20 0.04 -3.95
CA ILE A 81 3.97 1.11 -4.60
C ILE A 81 4.49 0.65 -5.97
N GLU A 82 4.91 -0.61 -6.08
CA GLU A 82 5.32 -1.20 -7.34
C GLU A 82 4.16 -1.23 -8.35
N GLN A 83 2.97 -1.68 -7.92
CA GLN A 83 1.76 -1.68 -8.76
C GLN A 83 1.40 -0.26 -9.22
N LEU A 84 1.38 0.71 -8.29
CA LEU A 84 1.15 2.12 -8.61
C LEU A 84 2.18 2.67 -9.62
N THR A 85 3.44 2.27 -9.47
CA THR A 85 4.51 2.66 -10.41
C THR A 85 4.27 2.09 -11.81
N GLN A 86 3.84 0.83 -11.91
CA GLN A 86 3.48 0.21 -13.18
C GLN A 86 2.26 0.88 -13.82
N MET A 87 1.24 1.20 -13.03
CA MET A 87 0.07 1.96 -13.51
C MET A 87 0.46 3.35 -14.01
N GLY A 88 1.34 4.06 -13.31
CA GLY A 88 1.85 5.37 -13.73
C GLY A 88 2.69 5.30 -15.02
N ARG A 89 3.37 4.18 -15.31
CA ARG A 89 4.01 3.95 -16.63
C ARG A 89 2.96 3.80 -17.72
N ARG A 90 1.96 2.94 -17.50
CA ARG A 90 0.85 2.73 -18.44
C ARG A 90 0.05 4.01 -18.71
N GLN A 91 -0.16 4.82 -17.68
CA GLN A 91 -0.82 6.12 -17.82
C GLN A 91 -0.05 7.03 -18.78
N ARG A 92 1.29 7.09 -18.68
CA ARG A 92 2.12 7.88 -19.59
C ARG A 92 2.08 7.35 -21.02
N GLU A 93 2.15 6.03 -21.19
CA GLU A 93 2.05 5.40 -22.52
C GLU A 93 0.71 5.71 -23.21
N LEU A 94 -0.39 5.70 -22.45
CA LEU A 94 -1.71 6.10 -22.95
C LEU A 94 -1.77 7.59 -23.29
N ALA A 95 -1.20 8.46 -22.44
CA ALA A 95 -1.15 9.90 -22.71
C ALA A 95 -0.40 10.19 -24.03
N ASP A 96 0.75 9.55 -24.24
CA ASP A 96 1.52 9.68 -25.46
C ASP A 96 0.73 9.16 -26.68
N LEU A 97 -0.06 8.10 -26.51
CA LEU A 97 -0.89 7.55 -27.58
C LEU A 97 -2.08 8.46 -27.90
N VAL A 98 -2.73 9.06 -26.89
CA VAL A 98 -3.78 10.07 -27.08
C VAL A 98 -3.24 11.24 -27.89
N ALA A 99 -2.06 11.77 -27.52
CA ALA A 99 -1.43 12.87 -28.25
C ALA A 99 -1.17 12.53 -29.72
N ARG A 100 -0.57 11.35 -29.98
CA ARG A 100 -0.33 10.88 -31.36
C ARG A 100 -1.62 10.72 -32.17
N LEU A 101 -2.66 10.15 -31.57
CA LEU A 101 -3.95 9.97 -32.26
C LEU A 101 -4.65 11.30 -32.54
N ALA A 102 -4.46 12.30 -31.68
CA ALA A 102 -4.94 13.66 -31.92
C ALA A 102 -4.20 14.31 -33.11
N ASP A 103 -2.87 14.19 -33.16
CA ASP A 103 -2.07 14.67 -34.29
C ASP A 103 -2.49 13.99 -35.62
N ASP A 104 -2.70 12.67 -35.59
CA ASP A 104 -3.16 11.89 -36.75
C ASP A 104 -4.57 12.31 -37.22
N LEU A 105 -5.46 12.66 -36.27
CA LEU A 105 -6.80 13.18 -36.57
C LEU A 105 -6.74 14.57 -37.21
N ASP A 106 -5.90 15.45 -36.68
CA ASP A 106 -5.74 16.81 -37.17
C ASP A 106 -5.12 16.84 -38.58
N ALA A 107 -4.32 15.82 -38.92
CA ALA A 107 -3.77 15.64 -40.26
C ALA A 107 -4.82 15.26 -41.33
N VAL A 108 -6.03 14.82 -40.95
CA VAL A 108 -7.10 14.46 -41.89
C VAL A 108 -8.19 15.52 -41.88
N ALA A 109 -8.38 16.25 -42.98
CA ALA A 109 -9.34 17.35 -43.04
C ALA A 109 -10.79 16.88 -42.74
N PRO A 110 -11.60 17.66 -41.98
CA PRO A 110 -12.94 17.25 -41.55
C PRO A 110 -13.94 17.01 -42.70
N ASP A 111 -13.73 17.68 -43.83
CA ASP A 111 -14.55 17.67 -45.04
C ASP A 111 -14.10 16.61 -46.07
N THR A 112 -13.13 15.77 -45.70
CA THR A 112 -12.67 14.67 -46.55
C THR A 112 -13.79 13.66 -46.81
N THR A 113 -13.82 13.10 -48.03
CA THR A 113 -14.81 12.10 -48.46
C THR A 113 -14.15 10.76 -48.83
N GLY A 114 -14.97 9.71 -48.99
CA GLY A 114 -14.48 8.38 -49.39
C GLY A 114 -13.66 7.68 -48.31
N GLU A 115 -12.61 6.97 -48.72
CA GLU A 115 -11.77 6.15 -47.83
C GLU A 115 -11.14 6.95 -46.67
N ALA A 116 -10.71 8.19 -46.95
CA ALA A 116 -10.09 9.02 -45.93
C ALA A 116 -11.10 9.55 -44.89
N ALA A 117 -12.38 9.67 -45.24
CA ALA A 117 -13.44 9.92 -44.25
C ALA A 117 -13.59 8.73 -43.29
N GLN A 118 -13.55 7.50 -43.81
CA GLN A 118 -13.60 6.28 -43.01
C GLN A 118 -12.38 6.18 -42.08
N LYS A 119 -11.18 6.52 -42.57
CA LYS A 119 -9.96 6.59 -41.76
C LYS A 119 -10.09 7.59 -40.59
N ARG A 120 -10.66 8.76 -40.84
CA ARG A 120 -10.92 9.77 -39.79
C ARG A 120 -11.84 9.21 -38.70
N VAL A 121 -12.89 8.50 -39.07
CA VAL A 121 -13.82 7.86 -38.10
C VAL A 121 -13.09 6.81 -37.24
N ASP A 122 -12.26 5.96 -37.83
CA ASP A 122 -11.46 4.97 -37.08
C ASP A 122 -10.51 5.65 -36.08
N LEU A 123 -9.76 6.66 -36.53
CA LEU A 123 -8.87 7.43 -35.68
C LEU A 123 -9.63 8.08 -34.51
N GLN A 124 -10.83 8.61 -34.75
CA GLN A 124 -11.65 9.24 -33.72
C GLN A 124 -12.08 8.22 -32.67
N GLN A 125 -12.57 7.05 -33.10
CA GLN A 125 -12.97 5.99 -32.18
C GLN A 125 -11.80 5.51 -31.32
N ARG A 126 -10.62 5.34 -31.92
CA ARG A 126 -9.39 4.94 -31.22
C ARG A 126 -8.94 6.02 -30.23
N HIS A 127 -8.97 7.29 -30.63
CA HIS A 127 -8.65 8.42 -29.77
C HIS A 127 -9.57 8.42 -28.54
N ASP A 128 -10.89 8.40 -28.75
CA ASP A 128 -11.87 8.49 -27.66
C ASP A 128 -11.79 7.31 -26.71
N PHE A 129 -11.57 6.10 -27.24
CA PHE A 129 -11.35 4.92 -26.41
C PHE A 129 -10.07 5.04 -25.56
N THR A 130 -8.98 5.49 -26.16
CA THR A 130 -7.70 5.64 -25.46
C THR A 130 -7.78 6.73 -24.40
N ALA A 131 -8.43 7.86 -24.70
CA ALA A 131 -8.65 8.96 -23.76
C ALA A 131 -9.47 8.51 -22.53
N ARG A 132 -10.56 7.77 -22.74
CA ARG A 132 -11.34 7.19 -21.64
C ARG A 132 -10.51 6.27 -20.75
N ASN A 133 -9.69 5.40 -21.34
CA ASN A 133 -8.82 4.50 -20.58
C ASN A 133 -7.75 5.27 -19.77
N PHE A 134 -7.20 6.33 -20.35
CA PHE A 134 -6.26 7.21 -19.65
C PHE A 134 -6.92 7.86 -18.42
N GLU A 135 -8.11 8.41 -18.57
CA GLU A 135 -8.88 9.02 -17.48
C GLU A 135 -9.22 8.02 -16.37
N GLU A 136 -9.60 6.80 -16.75
CA GLU A 136 -9.91 5.72 -15.81
C GLU A 136 -8.67 5.35 -14.98
N ILE A 137 -7.53 5.11 -15.62
CA ILE A 137 -6.27 4.81 -14.89
C ILE A 137 -5.87 5.97 -13.99
N GLN A 138 -5.99 7.21 -14.47
CA GLN A 138 -5.71 8.40 -13.67
C GLN A 138 -6.56 8.47 -12.40
N ARG A 139 -7.85 8.13 -12.51
CA ARG A 139 -8.77 8.06 -11.37
C ARG A 139 -8.38 6.95 -10.40
N THR A 140 -8.08 5.76 -10.90
CA THR A 140 -7.69 4.62 -10.07
C THR A 140 -6.39 4.87 -9.30
N ILE A 141 -5.36 5.44 -9.94
CA ILE A 141 -4.09 5.78 -9.27
C ILE A 141 -4.35 6.72 -8.08
N ARG A 142 -5.19 7.73 -8.25
CA ARG A 142 -5.48 8.72 -7.20
C ARG A 142 -6.00 8.09 -5.92
N TYR A 143 -6.97 7.19 -6.04
CA TYR A 143 -7.53 6.47 -4.89
C TYR A 143 -6.57 5.42 -4.35
N ALA A 144 -5.85 4.71 -5.23
CA ALA A 144 -4.93 3.66 -4.81
C ALA A 144 -3.70 4.20 -4.04
N CYS A 145 -3.37 5.49 -4.18
CA CYS A 145 -2.33 6.16 -3.39
C CYS A 145 -2.69 6.31 -1.89
N GLU A 146 -3.96 6.17 -1.50
CA GLU A 146 -4.37 6.25 -0.09
C GLU A 146 -3.99 4.99 0.69
N ALA A 147 -4.04 3.81 0.05
CA ALA A 147 -3.80 2.54 0.72
C ALA A 147 -2.40 2.42 1.39
N PRO A 148 -1.27 2.85 0.78
CA PRO A 148 0.01 2.90 1.47
C PRO A 148 0.01 3.81 2.70
N VAL A 149 -0.73 4.92 2.67
CA VAL A 149 -0.81 5.86 3.80
C VAL A 149 -1.60 5.26 4.95
N GLU A 150 -2.71 4.58 4.65
CA GLU A 150 -3.52 3.86 5.65
C GLU A 150 -2.73 2.76 6.34
N LEU A 151 -1.93 2.00 5.59
CA LEU A 151 -1.01 1.00 6.13
C LEU A 151 0.00 1.61 7.11
N ASP A 152 0.63 2.73 6.73
CA ASP A 152 1.61 3.43 7.56
C ASP A 152 0.96 3.98 8.86
N ALA A 153 -0.26 4.54 8.75
CA ALA A 153 -1.01 5.07 9.88
C ALA A 153 -1.44 3.96 10.86
N ARG A 154 -1.93 2.83 10.34
CA ARG A 154 -2.32 1.65 11.11
C ARG A 154 -1.13 1.07 11.87
N LEU A 155 0.01 0.86 11.20
CA LEU A 155 1.24 0.42 11.85
C LEU A 155 1.67 1.38 12.97
N GLY A 156 1.56 2.69 12.74
CA GLY A 156 1.87 3.69 13.76
C GLY A 156 0.98 3.62 15.00
N ALA A 157 -0.31 3.34 14.83
CA ALA A 157 -1.22 3.12 15.96
C ALA A 157 -0.86 1.87 16.76
N TRP A 158 -0.61 0.76 16.07
CA TRP A 158 -0.21 -0.50 16.69
C TRP A 158 1.15 -0.42 17.40
N ALA A 159 2.13 0.25 16.80
CA ALA A 159 3.44 0.48 17.40
C ALA A 159 3.32 1.25 18.72
N ARG A 160 2.50 2.31 18.78
CA ARG A 160 2.23 3.05 20.02
C ARG A 160 1.59 2.16 21.09
N ALA A 161 0.61 1.33 20.73
CA ALA A 161 -0.05 0.43 21.66
C ALA A 161 0.92 -0.61 22.24
N LEU A 162 1.73 -1.23 21.37
CA LEU A 162 2.77 -2.19 21.78
C LEU A 162 3.81 -1.54 22.69
N GLN A 163 4.23 -0.31 22.40
CA GLN A 163 5.20 0.42 23.21
C GLN A 163 4.64 0.77 24.60
N GLN A 164 3.38 1.23 24.66
CA GLN A 164 2.69 1.52 25.92
C GLN A 164 2.55 0.27 26.78
N ALA A 165 2.15 -0.85 26.18
CA ALA A 165 2.04 -2.14 26.86
C ALA A 165 3.40 -2.66 27.35
N ALA A 166 4.47 -2.50 26.57
CA ALA A 166 5.81 -2.92 26.95
C ALA A 166 6.39 -2.08 28.11
N SER A 167 5.94 -0.83 28.24
CA SER A 167 6.40 0.09 29.29
C SER A 167 5.52 0.05 30.55
N ALA A 168 4.34 -0.56 30.49
CA ALA A 168 3.44 -0.69 31.62
C ALA A 168 3.98 -1.74 32.60
N ALA A 169 4.04 -1.39 33.90
CA ALA A 169 4.40 -2.34 34.95
C ALA A 169 3.48 -3.58 34.86
N VAL A 170 4.07 -4.77 34.89
CA VAL A 170 3.32 -6.02 34.97
C VAL A 170 2.61 -6.04 36.34
N PRO A 171 1.27 -6.03 36.42
CA PRO A 171 0.61 -6.27 37.69
C PRO A 171 0.98 -7.70 38.13
N GLY A 172 1.62 -7.80 39.29
CA GLY A 172 2.09 -9.06 39.87
C GLY A 172 0.96 -9.93 40.41
#